data_AF-A0A1D2RA54-F1
#
_entry.id   AF-A0A1D2RA54-F1
#
_cell.length_a   1.000
_cell.length_b   1.000
_cell.length_c   1.000
_cell.angle_alpha   90.00
_cell.angle_beta   90.00
_cell.angle_gamma   90.00
#
_symmetry.space_group_name_H-M   'P 1'
#
loop_
_entity.id
_entity.type
_entity.pdbx_description
1 polymer ?
#
loop_
_entity_poly.entity_id
_entity_poly.type
_entity_poly.pdbx_seq_one_letter_code
_entity_poly.pdbx_strand_id
1 'polypeptide(L)'
;MNIKKSEIFLNFMFNGVARFLSLEQNKKTMNDLFDTDKWVPLAKLTGAEKENKIVYLYRSQLKKIAKFVFPYKLEFPDMQRTYYYLFHLTNHYKGASIMKSSFAKFNYGRVEYLGSRANQLRLSEIGNTKIQEVKEFLTSKYPECHKKYIKIIEENIDETDYLESDIRNALKELEKTNKIYLERFPKLTEKKQELRRSIEENDIIYFDTFPNITRKSLLYETKVEYGNFTINHVFGCSHGCKYPCYAMMMANRYGKINNSEGWLHPKIVSNALELLEKEIPRYKNKIDFVHLSFTTDPFMYDELNKRTFKKIEELTLKIIQKLNENDIKCTVLTKGVFPEELTNTGVYNAKNEYGITLVSLGKRFKKNFEPHSAPFGQRIKSLKFLHDNGMKTWVSIEPYPTPNIDDEQDLSKLLDKISFADKIIFGKMNYNVNSSQFENNKEFYEHCANQVISFCKERNMGYHIKHGTMNTNNQSTENIFKKW
;
A
#
# COMPACT_ATOMS: atom_id res chain seq x y z
N MET A 1 -34.92 -15.15 10.68
CA MET A 1 -34.35 -15.33 12.03
C MET A 1 -34.01 -13.97 12.58
N ASN A 2 -34.75 -13.51 13.59
CA ASN A 2 -34.61 -12.14 14.12
C ASN A 2 -33.48 -12.01 15.16
N ILE A 3 -32.87 -13.13 15.56
CA ILE A 3 -31.78 -13.15 16.54
C ILE A 3 -30.44 -13.00 15.81
N LYS A 4 -29.64 -12.03 16.23
CA LYS A 4 -28.37 -11.68 15.56
C LYS A 4 -27.25 -12.69 15.81
N LYS A 5 -27.24 -13.36 16.97
CA LYS A 5 -26.21 -14.31 17.40
C LYS A 5 -26.85 -15.66 17.67
N SER A 6 -27.05 -16.42 16.62
CA SER A 6 -27.74 -17.70 16.71
C SER A 6 -27.28 -18.57 15.56
N GLU A 7 -27.09 -19.84 15.89
CA GLU A 7 -26.49 -20.85 15.03
C GLU A 7 -27.50 -21.99 14.93
N ILE A 8 -27.90 -22.35 13.72
CA ILE A 8 -28.80 -23.49 13.48
C ILE A 8 -28.06 -24.50 12.60
N PHE A 9 -28.15 -25.76 12.99
CA PHE A 9 -27.67 -26.89 12.21
C PHE A 9 -28.87 -27.71 11.75
N LEU A 10 -29.01 -27.88 10.44
CA LEU A 10 -30.05 -28.70 9.85
C LEU A 10 -29.40 -29.86 9.11
N ASN A 11 -29.84 -31.08 9.42
CA ASN A 11 -29.44 -32.25 8.68
C ASN A 11 -30.41 -32.47 7.51
N PHE A 12 -29.89 -32.42 6.28
CA PHE A 12 -30.65 -32.64 5.05
C PHE A 12 -30.26 -33.98 4.40
N MET A 13 -31.15 -34.96 4.56
CA MET A 13 -31.00 -36.32 4.05
C MET A 13 -31.32 -36.40 2.55
N PHE A 14 -30.44 -35.87 1.69
CA PHE A 14 -30.67 -35.75 0.24
C PHE A 14 -31.16 -37.05 -0.41
N ASN A 15 -30.54 -38.21 -0.13
CA ASN A 15 -30.96 -39.49 -0.69
C ASN A 15 -32.42 -39.85 -0.39
N GLY A 16 -32.88 -39.53 0.82
CA GLY A 16 -34.26 -39.77 1.22
C GLY A 16 -35.20 -38.90 0.38
N VAL A 17 -34.89 -37.61 0.27
CA VAL A 17 -35.68 -36.66 -0.54
C VAL A 17 -35.66 -37.05 -2.03
N ALA A 18 -34.49 -37.38 -2.58
CA ALA A 18 -34.29 -37.79 -3.97
C ALA A 18 -35.11 -39.02 -4.38
N ARG A 19 -35.24 -40.02 -3.49
CA ARG A 19 -36.02 -41.24 -3.72
C ARG A 19 -37.51 -40.97 -3.91
N PHE A 20 -38.03 -39.95 -3.23
CA PHE A 20 -39.46 -39.66 -3.15
C PHE A 20 -39.90 -38.45 -3.97
N LEU A 21 -38.95 -37.71 -4.56
CA LEU A 21 -39.15 -36.50 -5.35
C LEU A 21 -40.02 -36.69 -6.60
N SER A 22 -40.11 -37.90 -7.17
CA SER A 22 -40.87 -38.16 -8.40
C SER A 22 -42.27 -38.74 -8.17
N LEU A 23 -42.69 -38.93 -6.92
CA LEU A 23 -44.00 -39.51 -6.59
C LEU A 23 -45.04 -38.42 -6.39
N GLU A 24 -46.08 -38.39 -7.23
CA GLU A 24 -47.17 -37.39 -7.17
C GLU A 24 -47.84 -37.33 -5.78
N GLN A 25 -47.98 -38.47 -5.11
CA GLN A 25 -48.55 -38.56 -3.76
C GLN A 25 -47.78 -37.75 -2.71
N ASN A 26 -46.49 -37.46 -2.94
CA ASN A 26 -45.63 -36.71 -2.02
C ASN A 26 -45.51 -35.22 -2.37
N LYS A 27 -46.21 -34.75 -3.41
CA LYS A 27 -46.10 -33.39 -3.92
C LYS A 27 -46.37 -32.33 -2.86
N LYS A 28 -47.39 -32.54 -2.02
CA LYS A 28 -47.72 -31.64 -0.89
C LYS A 28 -46.55 -31.56 0.10
N THR A 29 -46.05 -32.71 0.55
CA THR A 29 -44.91 -32.77 1.49
C THR A 29 -43.65 -32.11 0.94
N MET A 30 -43.38 -32.25 -0.36
CA MET A 30 -42.24 -31.59 -1.00
C MET A 30 -42.44 -30.07 -1.10
N ASN A 31 -43.65 -29.61 -1.40
CA ASN A 31 -43.97 -28.18 -1.36
C ASN A 31 -43.77 -27.60 0.05
N ASP A 32 -44.18 -28.34 1.09
CA ASP A 32 -43.99 -27.92 2.49
C ASP A 32 -42.50 -27.91 2.89
N LEU A 33 -41.71 -28.88 2.42
CA LEU A 33 -40.27 -28.97 2.69
C LEU A 33 -39.47 -27.82 2.05
N PHE A 34 -39.76 -27.51 0.78
CA PHE A 34 -39.04 -26.47 0.03
C PHE A 34 -39.71 -25.10 0.12
N ASP A 35 -40.90 -24.97 0.70
CA ASP A 35 -41.68 -23.72 0.71
C ASP A 35 -41.90 -23.15 -0.72
N THR A 36 -41.99 -24.03 -1.72
CA THR A 36 -42.18 -23.69 -3.14
C THR A 36 -42.42 -24.96 -3.98
N ASP A 37 -43.00 -24.81 -5.17
CA ASP A 37 -43.15 -25.84 -6.20
C ASP A 37 -41.98 -25.88 -7.21
N LYS A 38 -40.99 -24.99 -7.10
CA LYS A 38 -39.82 -24.91 -7.99
C LYS A 38 -38.95 -26.18 -8.03
N TRP A 39 -39.17 -27.15 -7.14
CA TRP A 39 -38.48 -28.45 -7.17
C TRP A 39 -39.02 -29.37 -8.27
N VAL A 40 -40.26 -29.19 -8.74
CA VAL A 40 -40.93 -30.06 -9.73
C VAL A 40 -40.11 -30.24 -11.01
N PRO A 41 -39.59 -29.20 -11.68
CA PRO A 41 -38.74 -29.38 -12.86
C PRO A 41 -37.41 -30.09 -12.53
N LEU A 42 -36.88 -29.91 -11.31
CA LEU A 42 -35.62 -30.51 -10.87
C LEU A 42 -35.74 -32.02 -10.61
N ALA A 43 -36.94 -32.53 -10.37
CA ALA A 43 -37.19 -33.95 -10.15
C ALA A 43 -36.79 -34.82 -11.36
N LYS A 44 -36.81 -34.24 -12.57
CA LYS A 44 -36.45 -34.88 -13.85
C LYS A 44 -34.94 -34.99 -14.08
N LEU A 45 -34.13 -34.19 -13.38
CA LEU A 45 -32.68 -34.26 -13.48
C LEU A 45 -32.15 -35.57 -12.86
N THR A 46 -30.92 -35.93 -13.18
CA THR A 46 -30.25 -37.13 -12.63
C THR A 46 -28.84 -36.80 -12.13
N GLY A 47 -28.26 -37.72 -11.37
CA GLY A 47 -26.88 -37.62 -10.89
C GLY A 47 -26.58 -36.36 -10.07
N ALA A 48 -25.33 -35.88 -10.20
CA ALA A 48 -24.82 -34.73 -9.46
C ALA A 48 -25.54 -33.41 -9.80
N GLU A 49 -26.06 -33.27 -11.02
CA GLU A 49 -26.81 -32.08 -11.41
C GLU A 49 -28.11 -31.95 -10.59
N LYS A 50 -28.85 -33.06 -10.44
CA LYS A 50 -30.04 -33.10 -9.58
C LYS A 50 -29.72 -32.71 -8.15
N GLU A 51 -28.67 -33.31 -7.60
CA GLU A 51 -28.22 -33.08 -6.23
C GLU A 51 -27.90 -31.60 -5.99
N ASN A 52 -27.02 -31.03 -6.83
CA ASN A 52 -26.61 -29.63 -6.72
C ASN A 52 -27.80 -28.68 -6.82
N LYS A 53 -28.73 -28.89 -7.77
CA LYS A 53 -29.88 -28.01 -7.96
C LYS A 53 -30.88 -28.11 -6.80
N ILE A 54 -31.13 -29.30 -6.26
CA ILE A 54 -32.03 -29.51 -5.11
C ILE A 54 -31.43 -28.90 -3.83
N VAL A 55 -30.15 -29.13 -3.56
CA VAL A 55 -29.44 -28.55 -2.41
C VAL A 55 -29.43 -27.02 -2.51
N TYR A 56 -29.18 -26.48 -3.71
CA TYR A 56 -29.22 -25.04 -3.95
C TYR A 56 -30.63 -24.45 -3.77
N LEU A 57 -31.68 -25.14 -4.23
CA LEU A 57 -33.05 -24.73 -3.98
C LEU A 57 -33.33 -24.66 -2.48
N TYR A 58 -33.00 -25.72 -1.73
CA TYR A 58 -33.19 -25.72 -0.28
C TYR A 58 -32.41 -24.59 0.40
N ARG A 59 -31.14 -24.38 0.01
CA ARG A 59 -30.31 -23.26 0.47
C ARG A 59 -30.99 -21.91 0.26
N SER A 60 -31.55 -21.67 -0.93
CA SER A 60 -32.20 -20.40 -1.29
C SER A 60 -33.40 -20.07 -0.39
N GLN A 61 -34.09 -21.10 0.09
CA GLN A 61 -35.23 -20.97 0.99
C GLN A 61 -34.75 -20.64 2.40
N LEU A 62 -33.72 -21.35 2.87
CA LEU A 62 -33.07 -21.08 4.16
C LEU A 62 -32.43 -19.67 4.23
N LYS A 63 -31.98 -19.14 3.09
CA LYS A 63 -31.47 -17.75 2.97
C LYS A 63 -32.52 -16.68 3.26
N LYS A 64 -33.82 -16.99 3.15
CA LYS A 64 -34.90 -16.10 3.63
C LYS A 64 -34.89 -15.97 5.15
N ILE A 65 -34.32 -16.96 5.86
CA ILE A 65 -34.36 -17.08 7.31
C ILE A 65 -33.04 -16.60 7.93
N ALA A 66 -31.90 -16.90 7.34
CA ALA A 66 -30.58 -16.50 7.86
C ALA A 66 -29.71 -15.83 6.80
N LYS A 67 -28.87 -14.88 7.23
CA LYS A 67 -27.97 -14.14 6.32
C LYS A 67 -26.95 -15.05 5.64
N PHE A 68 -26.33 -15.94 6.43
CA PHE A 68 -25.34 -16.89 5.94
C PHE A 68 -25.89 -18.31 6.03
N VAL A 69 -25.81 -19.04 4.92
CA VAL A 69 -26.28 -20.42 4.82
C VAL A 69 -25.31 -21.22 3.99
N PHE A 70 -24.60 -22.15 4.63
CA PHE A 70 -23.62 -22.98 3.95
C PHE A 70 -23.93 -24.48 4.10
N PRO A 71 -24.02 -25.23 2.99
CA PRO A 71 -24.18 -26.68 3.01
C PRO A 71 -22.81 -27.38 3.07
N TYR A 72 -22.55 -28.17 4.10
CA TYR A 72 -21.39 -29.06 4.16
C TYR A 72 -21.80 -30.44 3.69
N LYS A 73 -21.15 -30.95 2.64
CA LYS A 73 -21.39 -32.30 2.13
C LYS A 73 -20.62 -33.33 2.96
N LEU A 74 -21.32 -34.37 3.42
CA LEU A 74 -20.70 -35.53 4.03
C LEU A 74 -20.98 -36.77 3.17
N GLU A 75 -19.93 -37.46 2.75
CA GLU A 75 -20.01 -38.74 2.05
C GLU A 75 -19.76 -39.91 3.00
N PHE A 76 -20.25 -41.09 2.63
CA PHE A 76 -19.92 -42.31 3.35
C PHE A 76 -18.41 -42.60 3.24
N PRO A 77 -17.75 -43.08 4.32
CA PRO A 77 -16.32 -43.38 4.29
C PRO A 77 -15.88 -44.35 3.19
N ASP A 78 -16.74 -45.32 2.86
CA ASP A 78 -16.44 -46.44 1.98
C ASP A 78 -17.26 -46.45 0.68
N MET A 79 -18.13 -45.46 0.47
CA MET A 79 -18.97 -45.34 -0.72
C MET A 79 -18.90 -43.91 -1.26
N GLN A 80 -18.74 -43.75 -2.58
CA GLN A 80 -18.85 -42.46 -3.27
C GLN A 80 -20.31 -42.01 -3.38
N ARG A 81 -20.96 -41.89 -2.22
CA ARG A 81 -22.36 -41.53 -2.09
C ARG A 81 -22.50 -40.55 -0.94
N THR A 82 -23.23 -39.47 -1.18
CA THR A 82 -23.61 -38.50 -0.16
C THR A 82 -24.35 -39.21 0.96
N TYR A 83 -23.90 -39.04 2.20
CA TYR A 83 -24.62 -39.49 3.38
C TYR A 83 -25.71 -38.47 3.72
N TYR A 84 -25.31 -37.22 3.97
CA TYR A 84 -26.21 -36.09 4.18
C TYR A 84 -25.51 -34.75 3.94
N TYR A 85 -26.29 -33.67 3.89
CA TYR A 85 -25.79 -32.30 3.95
C TYR A 85 -26.06 -31.70 5.33
N LEU A 86 -25.02 -31.17 5.97
CA LEU A 86 -25.17 -30.35 7.16
C LEU A 86 -25.32 -28.89 6.73
N PHE A 87 -26.52 -28.34 6.82
CA PHE A 87 -26.74 -26.92 6.62
C PHE A 87 -26.44 -26.16 7.91
N HIS A 88 -25.50 -25.23 7.82
CA HIS A 88 -25.20 -24.29 8.89
C HIS A 88 -25.79 -22.93 8.54
N LEU A 89 -26.66 -22.43 9.42
CA LEU A 89 -27.28 -21.12 9.29
C LEU A 89 -26.80 -20.21 10.41
N THR A 90 -26.40 -19.01 10.05
CA THR A 90 -26.02 -17.96 11.00
C THR A 90 -26.33 -16.57 10.46
N ASN A 91 -26.53 -15.63 11.36
CA ASN A 91 -26.67 -14.21 11.04
C ASN A 91 -25.36 -13.43 11.21
N HIS A 92 -24.26 -14.10 11.59
CA HIS A 92 -22.98 -13.47 11.85
C HIS A 92 -21.84 -14.12 11.05
N TYR A 93 -21.07 -13.32 10.31
CA TYR A 93 -20.03 -13.83 9.42
C TYR A 93 -18.94 -14.64 10.16
N LYS A 94 -18.60 -14.25 11.39
CA LYS A 94 -17.67 -15.02 12.25
C LYS A 94 -18.17 -16.44 12.52
N GLY A 95 -19.48 -16.65 12.69
CA GLY A 95 -20.05 -18.00 12.85
C GLY A 95 -19.76 -18.84 11.61
N ALA A 96 -20.02 -18.28 10.42
CA ALA A 96 -19.75 -18.95 9.14
C ALA A 96 -18.24 -19.24 8.96
N SER A 97 -17.38 -18.27 9.26
CA SER A 97 -15.92 -18.40 9.18
C SER A 97 -15.37 -19.48 10.12
N ILE A 98 -15.81 -19.48 11.39
CA ILE A 98 -15.39 -20.48 12.38
C ILE A 98 -15.88 -21.87 12.00
N MET A 99 -17.13 -22.02 11.57
CA MET A 99 -17.65 -23.33 11.16
C MET A 99 -16.90 -23.87 9.94
N LYS A 100 -16.66 -23.04 8.93
CA LYS A 100 -15.90 -23.44 7.73
C LYS A 100 -14.48 -23.87 8.04
N SER A 101 -13.76 -23.07 8.82
CA SER A 101 -12.40 -23.39 9.22
C SER A 101 -12.33 -24.64 10.10
N SER A 102 -13.31 -24.83 10.98
CA SER A 102 -13.41 -26.04 11.82
C SER A 102 -13.64 -27.28 10.96
N PHE A 103 -14.55 -27.21 9.99
CA PHE A 103 -14.81 -28.33 9.07
C PHE A 103 -13.56 -28.63 8.21
N ALA A 104 -12.96 -27.61 7.63
CA ALA A 104 -11.78 -27.76 6.77
C ALA A 104 -10.54 -28.30 7.50
N LYS A 105 -10.39 -27.99 8.79
CA LYS A 105 -9.29 -28.52 9.63
C LYS A 105 -9.27 -30.05 9.67
N PHE A 106 -10.43 -30.70 9.64
CA PHE A 106 -10.53 -32.16 9.68
C PHE A 106 -10.60 -32.80 8.29
N ASN A 107 -10.63 -32.00 7.22
CA ASN A 107 -10.90 -32.43 5.85
C ASN A 107 -9.87 -31.91 4.85
N TYR A 108 -8.60 -31.85 5.26
CA TYR A 108 -7.47 -31.43 4.40
C TYR A 108 -7.69 -30.07 3.69
N GLY A 109 -8.35 -29.12 4.36
CA GLY A 109 -8.62 -27.79 3.81
C GLY A 109 -9.86 -27.70 2.92
N ARG A 110 -10.67 -28.77 2.82
CA ARG A 110 -11.93 -28.82 2.07
C ARG A 110 -13.13 -28.63 2.99
N VAL A 111 -14.17 -27.99 2.46
CA VAL A 111 -15.45 -27.82 3.16
C VAL A 111 -16.43 -28.99 2.89
N GLU A 112 -15.90 -30.12 2.42
CA GLU A 112 -16.59 -31.38 2.19
C GLU A 112 -15.78 -32.55 2.77
N TYR A 113 -16.48 -33.55 3.31
CA TYR A 113 -15.86 -34.81 3.75
C TYR A 113 -16.08 -35.90 2.70
N LEU A 114 -15.00 -36.37 2.08
CA LEU A 114 -15.00 -37.34 0.98
C LEU A 114 -14.48 -38.74 1.39
N GLY A 115 -14.46 -39.04 2.69
CA GLY A 115 -14.02 -40.35 3.20
C GLY A 115 -12.51 -40.61 3.15
N SER A 116 -12.12 -41.87 3.31
CA SER A 116 -10.73 -42.33 3.55
C SER A 116 -9.80 -42.24 2.33
N ARG A 117 -10.35 -42.05 1.12
CA ARG A 117 -9.57 -41.94 -0.13
C ARG A 117 -9.05 -40.54 -0.46
N ALA A 118 -9.35 -39.52 0.37
CA ALA A 118 -8.81 -38.17 0.21
C ALA A 118 -7.27 -38.08 0.36
N ASN A 119 -6.61 -39.17 0.79
CA ASN A 119 -5.16 -39.30 0.98
C ASN A 119 -4.31 -39.30 -0.31
N GLN A 120 -4.90 -39.25 -1.51
CA GLN A 120 -4.15 -39.45 -2.78
C GLN A 120 -3.74 -38.18 -3.55
N LEU A 121 -3.84 -36.98 -2.98
CA LEU A 121 -3.30 -35.76 -3.61
C LEU A 121 -2.27 -35.07 -2.71
N ARG A 122 -1.09 -34.76 -3.27
CA ARG A 122 0.03 -34.11 -2.56
C ARG A 122 -0.40 -32.74 -2.03
N LEU A 123 -0.38 -32.57 -0.71
CA LEU A 123 -0.83 -31.39 0.04
C LEU A 123 -0.23 -30.05 -0.47
N SER A 124 1.01 -30.08 -0.97
CA SER A 124 1.76 -28.90 -1.42
C SER A 124 1.34 -28.40 -2.81
N GLU A 125 0.91 -29.29 -3.71
CA GLU A 125 0.46 -28.94 -5.06
C GLU A 125 -0.96 -28.34 -5.06
N ILE A 126 -1.79 -28.76 -4.09
CA ILE A 126 -3.15 -28.21 -3.90
C ILE A 126 -3.11 -26.79 -3.30
N GLY A 127 -2.22 -26.53 -2.32
CA GLY A 127 -2.19 -25.25 -1.62
C GLY A 127 -1.83 -24.06 -2.52
N ASN A 128 -0.80 -24.21 -3.36
CA ASN A 128 -0.38 -23.15 -4.29
C ASN A 128 -1.43 -22.90 -5.39
N THR A 129 -2.03 -23.97 -5.92
CA THR A 129 -3.09 -23.88 -6.93
C THR A 129 -4.33 -23.19 -6.37
N LYS A 130 -4.74 -23.54 -5.14
CA LYS A 130 -5.89 -22.92 -4.47
C LYS A 130 -5.68 -21.43 -4.21
N ILE A 131 -4.49 -21.01 -3.75
CA ILE A 131 -4.21 -19.57 -3.56
C ILE A 131 -4.25 -18.83 -4.90
N GLN A 132 -3.74 -19.42 -5.98
CA GLN A 132 -3.82 -18.81 -7.31
C GLN A 132 -5.26 -18.62 -7.77
N GLU A 133 -6.10 -19.66 -7.61
CA GLU A 133 -7.53 -19.62 -7.92
C GLU A 133 -8.25 -18.50 -7.14
N VAL A 134 -7.98 -18.37 -5.84
CA VAL A 134 -8.57 -17.31 -5.00
C VAL A 134 -8.12 -15.93 -5.46
N LYS A 135 -6.86 -15.76 -5.85
CA LYS A 135 -6.36 -14.47 -6.37
C LYS A 135 -7.11 -14.06 -7.65
N GLU A 136 -7.23 -14.98 -8.61
CA GLU A 136 -7.95 -14.75 -9.87
C GLU A 136 -9.42 -14.42 -9.63
N PHE A 137 -10.06 -15.17 -8.74
CA PHE A 137 -11.43 -14.90 -8.30
C PHE A 137 -11.58 -13.49 -7.71
N LEU A 138 -10.71 -13.10 -6.77
CA LEU A 138 -10.79 -11.78 -6.12
C LEU A 138 -10.56 -10.64 -7.12
N THR A 139 -9.56 -10.76 -8.00
CA THR A 139 -9.28 -9.73 -9.02
C THR A 139 -10.41 -9.63 -10.06
N SER A 140 -11.01 -10.76 -10.45
CA SER A 140 -12.14 -10.77 -11.40
C SER A 140 -13.42 -10.21 -10.78
N LYS A 141 -13.70 -10.50 -9.50
CA LYS A 141 -14.92 -10.05 -8.81
C LYS A 141 -14.88 -8.58 -8.43
N TYR A 142 -13.70 -8.01 -8.20
CA TYR A 142 -13.52 -6.66 -7.66
C TYR A 142 -12.69 -5.73 -8.56
N PRO A 143 -13.02 -5.57 -9.85
CA PRO A 143 -12.24 -4.70 -10.74
C PRO A 143 -12.40 -3.24 -10.33
N GLU A 144 -11.28 -2.51 -10.30
CA GLU A 144 -11.20 -1.05 -10.12
C GLU A 144 -12.02 -0.49 -8.93
N CYS A 145 -12.08 -1.22 -7.83
CA CYS A 145 -12.87 -0.82 -6.67
C CYS A 145 -12.06 -0.90 -5.38
N HIS A 146 -12.67 -0.43 -4.29
CA HIS A 146 -12.12 -0.63 -2.95
C HIS A 146 -13.21 -1.13 -2.01
N LYS A 147 -12.83 -2.04 -1.10
CA LYS A 147 -13.74 -2.62 -0.12
C LYS A 147 -13.05 -2.83 1.22
N LYS A 148 -13.82 -2.73 2.29
CA LYS A 148 -13.36 -3.17 3.61
C LYS A 148 -13.14 -4.69 3.62
N TYR A 149 -12.12 -5.16 4.32
CA TYR A 149 -11.82 -6.59 4.44
C TYR A 149 -13.03 -7.39 4.92
N ILE A 150 -13.73 -6.91 5.96
CA ILE A 150 -14.95 -7.56 6.45
C ILE A 150 -16.01 -7.72 5.36
N LYS A 151 -16.16 -6.74 4.45
CA LYS A 151 -17.14 -6.82 3.37
C LYS A 151 -16.76 -7.86 2.32
N ILE A 152 -15.47 -7.99 2.01
CA ILE A 152 -14.98 -9.08 1.17
C ILE A 152 -15.32 -10.42 1.81
N ILE A 153 -15.12 -10.59 3.13
CA ILE A 153 -15.48 -11.85 3.79
C ILE A 153 -16.99 -12.07 3.76
N GLU A 154 -17.81 -11.08 4.13
CA GLU A 154 -19.27 -11.21 4.13
C GLU A 154 -19.86 -11.56 2.76
N GLU A 155 -19.26 -11.09 1.66
CA GLU A 155 -19.74 -11.34 0.29
C GLU A 155 -19.30 -12.68 -0.31
N ASN A 156 -18.39 -13.41 0.35
CA ASN A 156 -17.76 -14.61 -0.21
C ASN A 156 -17.82 -15.83 0.71
N ILE A 157 -17.90 -15.63 2.04
CA ILE A 157 -17.71 -16.69 3.02
C ILE A 157 -18.74 -17.82 2.92
N ASP A 158 -19.89 -17.60 2.32
CA ASP A 158 -20.91 -18.65 2.15
C ASP A 158 -21.39 -18.83 0.71
N GLU A 159 -20.82 -18.09 -0.24
CA GLU A 159 -21.03 -18.26 -1.69
C GLU A 159 -19.88 -19.04 -2.36
N THR A 160 -18.75 -19.21 -1.67
CA THR A 160 -17.55 -19.91 -2.20
C THR A 160 -17.01 -20.90 -1.17
N ASP A 161 -16.23 -21.89 -1.60
CA ASP A 161 -15.58 -22.85 -0.69
C ASP A 161 -14.29 -22.32 -0.04
N TYR A 162 -13.95 -21.06 -0.33
CA TYR A 162 -12.75 -20.43 0.20
C TYR A 162 -12.90 -20.13 1.68
N LEU A 163 -11.84 -20.44 2.42
CA LEU A 163 -11.74 -20.07 3.83
C LEU A 163 -11.37 -18.59 3.94
N GLU A 164 -11.70 -17.99 5.08
CA GLU A 164 -11.22 -16.65 5.40
C GLU A 164 -9.68 -16.56 5.36
N SER A 165 -8.98 -17.61 5.80
CA SER A 165 -7.52 -17.71 5.71
C SER A 165 -7.00 -17.69 4.28
N ASP A 166 -7.73 -18.34 3.34
CA ASP A 166 -7.34 -18.43 1.95
C ASP A 166 -7.44 -17.04 1.29
N ILE A 167 -8.56 -16.35 1.51
CA ILE A 167 -8.77 -14.96 1.05
C ILE A 167 -7.69 -14.05 1.64
N ARG A 168 -7.42 -14.15 2.95
CA ARG A 168 -6.42 -13.35 3.64
C ARG A 168 -5.01 -13.55 3.08
N ASN A 169 -4.63 -14.79 2.76
CA ASN A 169 -3.32 -15.10 2.18
C ASN A 169 -3.23 -14.65 0.73
N ALA A 170 -4.28 -14.85 -0.07
CA ALA A 170 -4.36 -14.35 -1.44
C ALA A 170 -4.19 -12.83 -1.51
N LEU A 171 -4.85 -12.07 -0.63
CA LEU A 171 -4.69 -10.61 -0.53
C LEU A 171 -3.24 -10.21 -0.20
N LYS A 172 -2.57 -10.90 0.72
CA LYS A 172 -1.15 -10.62 1.02
C LYS A 172 -0.24 -10.84 -0.19
N GLU A 173 -0.47 -11.90 -0.96
CA GLU A 173 0.31 -12.18 -2.18
C GLU A 173 0.00 -11.19 -3.31
N LEU A 174 -1.26 -10.77 -3.45
CA LEU A 174 -1.64 -9.69 -4.37
C LEU A 174 -0.99 -8.35 -4.00
N GLU A 175 -0.89 -8.04 -2.70
CA GLU A 175 -0.22 -6.83 -2.23
C GLU A 175 1.26 -6.88 -2.60
N LYS A 176 1.96 -8.00 -2.29
CA LYS A 176 3.38 -8.19 -2.65
C LYS A 176 3.63 -7.96 -4.14
N THR A 177 2.73 -8.46 -5.00
CA THR A 177 2.81 -8.38 -6.47
C THR A 177 2.23 -7.10 -7.08
N ASN A 178 1.96 -6.05 -6.30
CA ASN A 178 1.46 -4.75 -6.77
C ASN A 178 0.05 -4.77 -7.40
N LYS A 179 -0.71 -5.85 -7.24
CA LYS A 179 -2.07 -5.95 -7.81
C LYS A 179 -3.12 -5.26 -6.94
N ILE A 180 -2.84 -5.10 -5.65
CA ILE A 180 -3.68 -4.35 -4.73
C ILE A 180 -2.84 -3.44 -3.84
N TYR A 181 -3.49 -2.47 -3.23
CA TYR A 181 -2.96 -1.72 -2.09
C TYR A 181 -3.81 -1.98 -0.84
N LEU A 182 -3.18 -2.38 0.27
CA LEU A 182 -3.84 -2.60 1.54
C LEU A 182 -3.64 -1.42 2.47
N GLU A 183 -4.69 -0.62 2.63
CA GLU A 183 -4.73 0.46 3.60
C GLU A 183 -5.16 -0.06 4.96
N ARG A 184 -4.21 -0.06 5.89
CA ARG A 184 -4.34 -0.64 7.23
C ARG A 184 -4.70 0.42 8.26
N PHE A 185 -5.79 0.22 9.01
CA PHE A 185 -6.25 1.12 10.07
C PHE A 185 -6.35 0.39 11.43
N PRO A 186 -5.61 0.77 12.47
CA PRO A 186 -4.49 1.73 12.47
C PRO A 186 -3.32 1.25 11.59
N LYS A 187 -2.50 2.18 11.11
CA LYS A 187 -1.32 1.89 10.25
C LYS A 187 -0.17 1.31 11.08
N LEU A 188 -0.04 1.79 12.32
CA LEU A 188 0.94 1.32 13.29
C LEU A 188 0.29 0.31 14.23
N THR A 189 1.12 -0.57 14.80
CA THR A 189 0.72 -1.46 15.91
C THR A 189 0.23 -0.67 17.12
N GLU A 190 -0.48 -1.33 18.05
CA GLU A 190 -0.96 -0.68 19.30
C GLU A 190 0.17 -0.03 20.11
N LYS A 191 1.37 -0.64 20.09
CA LYS A 191 2.59 -0.09 20.71
C LYS A 191 3.19 1.11 19.96
N LYS A 192 2.66 1.46 18.77
CA LYS A 192 3.10 2.54 17.86
C LYS A 192 4.59 2.52 17.48
N GLN A 193 5.21 1.35 17.56
CA GLN A 193 6.64 1.16 17.26
C GLN A 193 6.88 0.68 15.83
N GLU A 194 5.96 -0.09 15.26
CA GLU A 194 6.14 -0.79 13.99
C GLU A 194 4.87 -0.73 13.11
N LEU A 195 5.07 -0.87 11.79
CA LEU A 195 3.98 -0.98 10.81
C LEU A 195 3.22 -2.29 11.02
N ARG A 196 1.90 -2.20 11.03
CA ARG A 196 1.04 -3.37 11.18
C ARG A 196 1.06 -4.21 9.90
N ARG A 197 1.30 -5.51 10.05
CA ARG A 197 1.31 -6.48 8.93
C ARG A 197 0.02 -7.29 8.81
N SER A 198 -0.70 -7.47 9.93
CA SER A 198 -1.99 -8.14 9.94
C SER A 198 -2.97 -7.43 9.01
N ILE A 199 -3.99 -8.16 8.55
CA ILE A 199 -5.17 -7.57 7.92
C ILE A 199 -6.27 -7.64 8.96
N GLU A 200 -7.03 -6.58 9.14
CA GLU A 200 -8.10 -6.45 10.14
C GLU A 200 -9.42 -6.09 9.48
N GLU A 201 -10.51 -6.24 10.22
CA GLU A 201 -11.89 -6.12 9.70
C GLU A 201 -12.14 -4.78 8.99
N ASN A 202 -11.54 -3.70 9.49
CA ASN A 202 -11.72 -2.34 8.99
C ASN A 202 -10.73 -1.91 7.92
N ASP A 203 -9.76 -2.76 7.58
CA ASP A 203 -8.77 -2.45 6.54
C ASP A 203 -9.44 -2.32 5.19
N ILE A 204 -8.95 -1.41 4.36
CA ILE A 204 -9.49 -1.14 3.04
C ILE A 204 -8.54 -1.73 2.00
N ILE A 205 -9.09 -2.58 1.14
CA ILE A 205 -8.39 -3.18 0.01
C ILE A 205 -8.75 -2.37 -1.22
N TYR A 206 -7.74 -1.84 -1.90
CA TYR A 206 -7.86 -1.17 -3.19
C TYR A 206 -7.41 -2.13 -4.30
N PHE A 207 -8.33 -2.55 -5.15
CA PHE A 207 -8.07 -3.36 -6.33
C PHE A 207 -7.84 -2.47 -7.54
N ASP A 208 -6.65 -2.53 -8.14
CA ASP A 208 -6.18 -1.70 -9.26
C ASP A 208 -6.30 -0.16 -9.08
N THR A 209 -6.67 0.28 -7.87
CA THR A 209 -6.91 1.66 -7.47
C THR A 209 -5.98 2.06 -6.32
N PHE A 210 -6.04 3.32 -5.90
CA PHE A 210 -5.28 3.85 -4.76
C PHE A 210 -6.12 4.95 -4.07
N PRO A 211 -5.95 5.19 -2.75
CA PRO A 211 -6.57 6.33 -2.09
C PRO A 211 -6.28 7.62 -2.85
N ASN A 212 -7.31 8.41 -3.10
CA ASN A 212 -7.16 9.62 -3.90
C ASN A 212 -7.95 10.81 -3.35
N ILE A 213 -7.55 11.99 -3.82
CA ILE A 213 -8.22 13.27 -3.61
C ILE A 213 -8.19 14.03 -4.94
N THR A 214 -9.03 15.06 -5.06
CA THR A 214 -8.92 16.04 -6.14
C THR A 214 -8.39 17.37 -5.61
N ARG A 215 -7.79 18.17 -6.50
CA ARG A 215 -7.38 19.55 -6.20
C ARG A 215 -7.90 20.52 -7.24
N LYS A 216 -7.95 21.80 -6.85
CA LYS A 216 -8.28 22.90 -7.76
C LYS A 216 -7.08 23.38 -8.58
N SER A 217 -5.87 23.16 -8.05
CA SER A 217 -4.61 23.51 -8.69
C SER A 217 -3.50 22.57 -8.24
N LEU A 218 -2.51 22.34 -9.10
CA LEU A 218 -1.38 21.46 -8.81
C LEU A 218 -0.03 22.20 -8.87
N LEU A 219 0.18 23.00 -9.92
CA LEU A 219 1.40 23.73 -10.21
C LEU A 219 1.31 25.16 -9.68
N TYR A 220 2.21 25.55 -8.78
CA TYR A 220 2.20 26.87 -8.18
C TYR A 220 3.61 27.41 -7.90
N GLU A 221 3.72 28.73 -7.85
CA GLU A 221 4.96 29.43 -7.53
C GLU A 221 5.29 29.27 -6.04
N THR A 222 6.54 28.95 -5.75
CA THR A 222 7.03 28.74 -4.37
C THR A 222 8.02 29.83 -3.99
N LYS A 223 8.04 30.18 -2.69
CA LYS A 223 8.97 31.16 -2.11
C LYS A 223 10.11 30.46 -1.34
N VAL A 224 10.33 29.18 -1.62
CA VAL A 224 11.36 28.35 -0.96
C VAL A 224 12.61 28.36 -1.84
N GLU A 225 13.79 28.49 -1.21
CA GLU A 225 15.11 28.55 -1.89
C GLU A 225 15.38 27.43 -2.92
N TYR A 226 14.70 26.29 -2.76
CA TYR A 226 14.81 25.09 -3.59
C TYR A 226 14.04 25.15 -4.92
N GLY A 227 13.24 26.19 -5.18
CA GLY A 227 12.39 26.20 -6.38
C GLY A 227 11.74 27.54 -6.71
N ASN A 228 11.47 27.74 -8.00
CA ASN A 228 10.61 28.82 -8.50
C ASN A 228 9.15 28.32 -8.62
N PHE A 229 8.94 27.11 -9.15
CA PHE A 229 7.64 26.42 -9.14
C PHE A 229 7.71 25.06 -8.47
N THR A 230 6.58 24.55 -8.00
CA THR A 230 6.47 23.24 -7.38
C THR A 230 5.14 22.55 -7.67
N ILE A 231 5.16 21.23 -7.51
CA ILE A 231 3.99 20.35 -7.59
C ILE A 231 3.95 19.47 -6.34
N ASN A 232 2.76 19.30 -5.77
CA ASN A 232 2.50 18.31 -4.72
C ASN A 232 1.34 17.40 -5.13
N HIS A 233 1.66 16.32 -5.84
CA HIS A 233 0.71 15.36 -6.43
C HIS A 233 0.30 14.23 -5.48
N VAL A 234 0.82 14.23 -4.25
CA VAL A 234 0.39 13.34 -3.17
C VAL A 234 0.07 14.17 -1.94
N PHE A 235 -0.96 13.77 -1.19
CA PHE A 235 -1.25 14.27 0.15
C PHE A 235 -0.88 13.20 1.18
N GLY A 236 -0.13 13.58 2.22
CA GLY A 236 0.42 12.63 3.20
C GLY A 236 1.80 12.10 2.80
N CYS A 237 2.46 11.39 3.71
CA CYS A 237 3.71 10.70 3.45
C CYS A 237 3.90 9.51 4.42
N SER A 238 4.07 8.32 3.88
CA SER A 238 4.23 7.08 4.65
C SER A 238 5.52 7.00 5.46
N HIS A 239 6.53 7.82 5.14
CA HIS A 239 7.85 7.77 5.77
C HIS A 239 7.84 8.14 7.26
N GLY A 240 6.91 9.00 7.68
CA GLY A 240 6.70 9.35 9.08
C GLY A 240 7.92 9.96 9.79
N CYS A 241 8.65 10.85 9.12
CA CYS A 241 9.87 11.45 9.67
C CYS A 241 9.59 12.27 10.95
N LYS A 242 10.44 12.12 11.97
CA LYS A 242 10.26 12.64 13.34
C LYS A 242 11.26 13.72 13.75
N TYR A 243 12.27 14.03 12.95
CA TYR A 243 12.83 15.38 13.05
C TYR A 243 11.73 16.30 12.52
N PRO A 244 11.31 17.35 13.24
CA PRO A 244 9.99 17.97 13.03
C PRO A 244 9.67 18.18 11.56
N CYS A 245 8.82 17.30 11.00
CA CYS A 245 8.57 17.25 9.58
C CYS A 245 7.66 18.42 9.24
N TYR A 246 8.21 19.42 8.55
CA TYR A 246 7.47 20.64 8.20
C TYR A 246 6.14 20.32 7.51
N ALA A 247 6.14 19.41 6.52
CA ALA A 247 4.93 19.02 5.79
C ALA A 247 3.83 18.46 6.71
N MET A 248 4.18 17.55 7.62
CA MET A 248 3.25 16.97 8.60
C MET A 248 2.77 18.03 9.60
N MET A 249 3.69 18.87 10.11
CA MET A 249 3.35 19.95 11.04
C MET A 249 2.38 20.95 10.42
N MET A 250 2.59 21.33 9.16
CA MET A 250 1.70 22.24 8.43
C MET A 250 0.34 21.59 8.15
N ALA A 251 0.32 20.30 7.81
CA ALA A 251 -0.94 19.56 7.65
C ALA A 251 -1.74 19.51 8.96
N ASN A 252 -1.07 19.28 10.09
CA ASN A 252 -1.70 19.30 11.42
C ASN A 252 -2.17 20.71 11.82
N ARG A 253 -1.32 21.73 11.66
CA ARG A 253 -1.62 23.12 12.01
C ARG A 253 -2.84 23.66 11.29
N TYR A 254 -3.04 23.27 10.03
CA TYR A 254 -4.20 23.67 9.23
C TYR A 254 -5.36 22.67 9.25
N GLY A 255 -5.37 21.72 10.20
CA GLY A 255 -6.48 20.78 10.39
C GLY A 255 -6.73 19.82 9.21
N LYS A 256 -5.73 19.59 8.35
CA LYS A 256 -5.83 18.64 7.23
C LYS A 256 -5.71 17.18 7.67
N ILE A 257 -5.11 16.95 8.83
CA ILE A 257 -5.01 15.65 9.50
C ILE A 257 -5.43 15.82 10.96
N ASN A 258 -6.04 14.79 11.54
CA ASN A 258 -6.45 14.80 12.95
C ASN A 258 -5.29 14.46 13.90
N ASN A 259 -4.34 13.66 13.42
CA ASN A 259 -3.17 13.21 14.16
C ASN A 259 -2.06 12.77 13.18
N SER A 260 -0.88 12.44 13.72
CA SER A 260 0.27 11.97 12.94
C SER A 260 0.03 10.65 12.20
N GLU A 261 -0.92 9.82 12.67
CA GLU A 261 -1.27 8.59 11.99
C GLU A 261 -1.97 8.88 10.66
N GLY A 262 -2.90 9.83 10.63
CA GLY A 262 -3.56 10.27 9.39
C GLY A 262 -2.58 10.76 8.31
N TRP A 263 -1.38 11.20 8.69
CA TRP A 263 -0.31 11.58 7.74
C TRP A 263 0.31 10.39 7.00
N LEU A 264 0.32 9.20 7.62
CA LEU A 264 0.95 7.98 7.10
C LEU A 264 0.09 7.25 6.05
N HIS A 265 -1.04 7.85 5.67
CA HIS A 265 -2.01 7.35 4.70
C HIS A 265 -1.97 8.24 3.43
N PRO A 266 -1.00 8.01 2.53
CA PRO A 266 -0.85 8.84 1.33
C PRO A 266 -2.06 8.70 0.40
N LYS A 267 -2.46 9.82 -0.21
CA LYS A 267 -3.53 9.91 -1.21
C LYS A 267 -3.03 10.62 -2.46
N ILE A 268 -3.18 10.00 -3.63
CA ILE A 268 -2.78 10.63 -4.89
C ILE A 268 -3.78 11.73 -5.30
N VAL A 269 -3.30 12.75 -5.99
CA VAL A 269 -4.17 13.73 -6.65
C VAL A 269 -4.64 13.14 -7.98
N SER A 270 -5.86 12.60 -8.02
CA SER A 270 -6.35 11.82 -9.18
C SER A 270 -6.51 12.65 -10.45
N ASN A 271 -6.77 13.96 -10.31
CA ASN A 271 -6.87 14.90 -11.42
C ASN A 271 -5.55 15.65 -11.72
N ALA A 272 -4.39 15.16 -11.23
CA ALA A 272 -3.12 15.85 -11.37
C ALA A 272 -2.73 16.13 -12.84
N LEU A 273 -2.85 15.14 -13.72
CA LEU A 273 -2.47 15.30 -15.14
C LEU A 273 -3.41 16.27 -15.87
N GLU A 274 -4.71 16.21 -15.60
CA GLU A 274 -5.70 17.15 -16.14
C GLU A 274 -5.41 18.59 -15.72
N LEU A 275 -5.02 18.80 -14.46
CA LEU A 275 -4.62 20.12 -13.96
C LEU A 275 -3.36 20.63 -14.68
N LEU A 276 -2.34 19.78 -14.86
CA LEU A 276 -1.12 20.18 -15.56
C LEU A 276 -1.35 20.57 -17.01
N GLU A 277 -2.24 19.88 -17.72
CA GLU A 277 -2.62 20.25 -19.08
C GLU A 277 -3.18 21.67 -19.18
N LYS A 278 -3.92 22.10 -18.15
CA LYS A 278 -4.51 23.45 -18.08
C LYS A 278 -3.52 24.50 -17.55
N GLU A 279 -2.63 24.10 -16.65
CA GLU A 279 -1.75 25.02 -15.90
C GLU A 279 -0.42 25.27 -16.60
N ILE A 280 0.20 24.27 -17.24
CA ILE A 280 1.48 24.42 -17.93
C ILE A 280 1.45 25.57 -18.96
N PRO A 281 0.47 25.66 -19.88
CA PRO A 281 0.43 26.75 -20.86
C PRO A 281 0.35 28.15 -20.23
N ARG A 282 -0.24 28.27 -19.04
CA ARG A 282 -0.41 29.54 -18.32
C ARG A 282 0.87 30.00 -17.65
N TYR A 283 1.66 29.05 -17.14
CA TYR A 283 2.82 29.35 -16.31
C TYR A 283 4.16 29.13 -17.00
N LYS A 284 4.24 28.38 -18.11
CA LYS A 284 5.51 27.95 -18.73
C LYS A 284 6.54 29.06 -18.90
N ASN A 285 6.14 30.25 -19.33
CA ASN A 285 7.04 31.39 -19.56
C ASN A 285 7.62 32.00 -18.27
N LYS A 286 7.08 31.62 -17.12
CA LYS A 286 7.52 32.04 -15.77
C LYS A 286 8.32 30.95 -15.06
N ILE A 287 8.36 29.74 -15.60
CA ILE A 287 8.96 28.58 -14.95
C ILE A 287 10.41 28.47 -15.39
N ASP A 288 11.34 28.63 -14.44
CA ASP A 288 12.73 28.23 -14.67
C ASP A 288 12.88 26.70 -14.59
N PHE A 289 12.26 26.10 -13.57
CA PHE A 289 12.20 24.65 -13.32
C PHE A 289 11.10 24.36 -12.29
N VAL A 290 10.68 23.10 -12.22
CA VAL A 290 9.68 22.63 -11.24
C VAL A 290 10.32 21.69 -10.23
N HIS A 291 10.20 22.03 -8.94
CA HIS A 291 10.59 21.13 -7.85
C HIS A 291 9.45 20.18 -7.50
N LEU A 292 9.69 18.88 -7.58
CA LEU A 292 8.69 17.87 -7.21
C LEU A 292 8.66 17.67 -5.68
N SER A 293 7.56 18.16 -5.11
CA SER A 293 7.07 17.93 -3.75
C SER A 293 7.89 18.56 -2.61
N PHE A 294 7.36 19.64 -2.04
CA PHE A 294 7.81 20.16 -0.74
C PHE A 294 7.02 19.63 0.46
N THR A 295 5.83 19.09 0.22
CA THR A 295 4.89 18.66 1.27
C THR A 295 4.55 17.17 1.19
N THR A 296 5.32 16.40 0.42
CA THR A 296 5.20 14.94 0.30
C THR A 296 6.51 14.38 -0.27
N ASP A 297 6.53 13.12 -0.69
CA ASP A 297 7.67 12.48 -1.34
C ASP A 297 7.26 11.89 -2.70
N PRO A 298 7.97 12.21 -3.81
CA PRO A 298 7.61 11.79 -5.15
C PRO A 298 7.88 10.31 -5.43
N PHE A 299 8.89 9.72 -4.79
CA PHE A 299 9.25 8.30 -4.96
C PHE A 299 9.09 7.57 -3.62
N MET A 300 7.92 7.76 -3.01
CA MET A 300 7.62 7.32 -1.65
C MET A 300 7.85 5.81 -1.45
N TYR A 301 8.47 5.48 -0.33
CA TYR A 301 8.88 4.11 0.02
C TYR A 301 7.82 3.43 0.87
N ASP A 302 7.46 2.23 0.47
CA ASP A 302 6.65 1.30 1.22
C ASP A 302 7.55 0.39 2.06
N GLU A 303 7.79 0.81 3.30
CA GLU A 303 8.60 0.05 4.26
C GLU A 303 8.04 -1.36 4.56
N LEU A 304 6.73 -1.58 4.38
CA LEU A 304 6.13 -2.89 4.58
C LEU A 304 6.53 -3.86 3.46
N ASN A 305 6.43 -3.40 2.21
CA ASN A 305 6.70 -4.21 1.01
C ASN A 305 8.13 -4.06 0.46
N LYS A 306 8.94 -3.18 1.06
CA LYS A 306 10.35 -2.93 0.73
C LYS A 306 10.60 -2.45 -0.70
N ARG A 307 9.70 -1.60 -1.20
CA ARG A 307 9.74 -1.03 -2.56
C ARG A 307 8.99 0.31 -2.59
N THR A 308 8.97 0.98 -3.73
CA THR A 308 8.14 2.19 -3.93
C THR A 308 6.65 1.85 -4.05
N PHE A 309 5.79 2.83 -3.77
CA PHE A 309 4.37 2.73 -4.09
C PHE A 309 4.16 2.89 -5.59
N LYS A 310 3.87 1.78 -6.30
CA LYS A 310 3.74 1.75 -7.76
C LYS A 310 2.82 2.85 -8.33
N LYS A 311 1.64 3.08 -7.74
CA LYS A 311 0.70 4.12 -8.21
C LYS A 311 1.23 5.55 -8.01
N ILE A 312 2.03 5.79 -6.97
CA ILE A 312 2.68 7.10 -6.74
C ILE A 312 3.84 7.28 -7.71
N GLU A 313 4.65 6.24 -7.90
CA GLU A 313 5.77 6.24 -8.85
C GLU A 313 5.28 6.49 -10.29
N GLU A 314 4.28 5.73 -10.76
CA GLU A 314 3.67 5.90 -12.08
C GLU A 314 3.15 7.33 -12.30
N LEU A 315 2.47 7.91 -11.30
CA LEU A 315 1.97 9.29 -11.40
C LEU A 315 3.14 10.29 -11.46
N THR A 316 4.17 10.08 -10.66
CA THR A 316 5.37 10.93 -10.63
C THR A 316 6.09 10.91 -11.97
N LEU A 317 6.31 9.73 -12.54
CA LEU A 317 6.93 9.55 -13.86
C LEU A 317 6.13 10.26 -14.96
N LYS A 318 4.80 10.13 -14.97
CA LYS A 318 3.93 10.84 -15.92
C LYS A 318 3.99 12.36 -15.77
N ILE A 319 4.10 12.86 -14.53
CA ILE A 319 4.24 14.31 -14.26
C ILE A 319 5.58 14.82 -14.80
N ILE A 320 6.69 14.12 -14.52
CA ILE A 320 8.02 14.50 -15.03
C ILE A 320 8.00 14.53 -16.56
N GLN A 321 7.47 13.46 -17.18
CA GLN A 321 7.36 13.37 -18.63
C GLN A 321 6.57 14.55 -19.21
N LYS A 322 5.38 14.86 -18.67
CA LYS A 322 4.54 15.95 -19.15
C LYS A 322 5.24 17.32 -19.05
N LEU A 323 6.00 17.55 -17.98
CA LEU A 323 6.79 18.77 -17.82
C LEU A 323 7.92 18.82 -18.86
N ASN A 324 8.64 17.73 -19.05
CA ASN A 324 9.74 17.64 -20.02
C ASN A 324 9.28 17.78 -21.48
N GLU A 325 8.10 17.27 -21.84
CA GLU A 325 7.46 17.48 -23.15
C GLU A 325 7.20 18.97 -23.44
N ASN A 326 7.14 19.80 -22.39
CA ASN A 326 6.99 21.25 -22.49
C ASN A 326 8.32 22.00 -22.24
N ASP A 327 9.46 21.31 -22.37
CA ASP A 327 10.82 21.80 -22.13
C ASP A 327 11.03 22.40 -20.72
N ILE A 328 10.25 21.91 -19.74
CA ILE A 328 10.38 22.31 -18.33
C ILE A 328 11.28 21.30 -17.61
N LYS A 329 12.42 21.79 -17.10
CA LYS A 329 13.33 21.03 -16.23
C LYS A 329 12.65 20.68 -14.90
N CYS A 330 12.86 19.46 -14.41
CA CYS A 330 12.44 19.03 -13.09
C CYS A 330 13.63 18.92 -12.14
N THR A 331 13.42 19.29 -10.88
CA THR A 331 14.31 18.95 -9.77
C THR A 331 13.50 18.07 -8.80
N VAL A 332 14.05 16.93 -8.40
CA VAL A 332 13.36 15.95 -7.57
C VAL A 332 14.16 15.72 -6.30
N LEU A 333 13.48 15.65 -5.16
CA LEU A 333 14.09 15.24 -3.88
C LEU A 333 13.27 14.12 -3.26
N THR A 334 13.92 13.04 -2.83
CA THR A 334 13.24 11.91 -2.20
C THR A 334 14.03 11.29 -1.04
N LYS A 335 13.32 10.66 -0.10
CA LYS A 335 13.83 9.71 0.89
C LYS A 335 13.48 8.26 0.55
N GLY A 336 12.96 8.03 -0.66
CA GLY A 336 12.71 6.74 -1.23
C GLY A 336 13.83 6.28 -2.15
N VAL A 337 13.45 5.63 -3.25
CA VAL A 337 14.36 4.99 -4.22
C VAL A 337 13.94 5.44 -5.61
N PHE A 338 14.90 5.85 -6.44
CA PHE A 338 14.60 6.23 -7.81
C PHE A 338 14.39 5.00 -8.71
N PRO A 339 13.37 5.02 -9.59
CA PRO A 339 13.21 4.03 -10.65
C PRO A 339 14.29 4.19 -11.73
N GLU A 340 14.73 3.07 -12.31
CA GLU A 340 15.78 3.04 -13.34
C GLU A 340 15.30 3.68 -14.64
N GLU A 341 13.98 3.69 -14.88
CA GLU A 341 13.32 4.28 -16.04
C GLU A 341 13.71 5.73 -16.30
N LEU A 342 14.09 6.48 -15.26
CA LEU A 342 14.52 7.87 -15.34
C LEU A 342 15.78 8.08 -16.19
N THR A 343 16.56 7.03 -16.47
CA THR A 343 17.74 7.11 -17.35
C THR A 343 17.39 7.11 -18.83
N ASN A 344 16.13 6.84 -19.20
CA ASN A 344 15.70 6.88 -20.58
C ASN A 344 15.59 8.33 -21.08
N THR A 345 16.68 8.86 -21.63
CA THR A 345 16.76 10.24 -22.14
C THR A 345 15.89 10.52 -23.36
N GLY A 346 15.34 9.48 -24.00
CA GLY A 346 14.32 9.63 -25.04
C GLY A 346 12.94 10.02 -24.47
N VAL A 347 12.72 9.80 -23.18
CA VAL A 347 11.46 10.10 -22.48
C VAL A 347 11.64 11.23 -21.46
N TYR A 348 12.74 11.21 -20.72
CA TYR A 348 13.03 12.18 -19.66
C TYR A 348 14.16 13.11 -20.05
N ASN A 349 14.01 14.40 -19.73
CA ASN A 349 15.03 15.40 -20.06
C ASN A 349 16.30 15.15 -19.24
N ALA A 350 17.45 14.97 -19.91
CA ALA A 350 18.75 14.77 -19.27
C ALA A 350 19.20 15.95 -18.38
N LYS A 351 18.57 17.13 -18.54
CA LYS A 351 18.79 18.28 -17.65
C LYS A 351 18.10 18.14 -16.30
N ASN A 352 17.17 17.18 -16.13
CA ASN A 352 16.53 16.95 -14.84
C ASN A 352 17.56 16.63 -13.76
N GLU A 353 17.24 17.02 -12.53
CA GLU A 353 18.14 16.89 -11.38
C GLU A 353 17.50 16.01 -10.31
N TYR A 354 18.17 14.93 -9.97
CA TYR A 354 17.65 13.93 -9.04
C TYR A 354 18.41 13.97 -7.73
N GLY A 355 17.68 14.12 -6.64
CA GLY A 355 18.24 14.31 -5.32
C GLY A 355 17.73 13.31 -4.31
N ILE A 356 18.60 12.87 -3.40
CA ILE A 356 18.20 12.17 -2.18
C ILE A 356 18.46 13.05 -0.96
N THR A 357 17.62 12.92 0.06
CA THR A 357 18.01 13.39 1.39
C THR A 357 18.75 12.27 2.13
N LEU A 358 19.96 12.57 2.60
CA LEU A 358 20.83 11.68 3.37
C LEU A 358 21.52 12.49 4.48
N VAL A 359 21.04 12.35 5.71
CA VAL A 359 21.50 13.15 6.86
C VAL A 359 22.32 12.38 7.89
N SER A 360 22.29 11.05 7.83
CA SER A 360 23.02 10.15 8.72
C SER A 360 23.19 8.80 8.02
N LEU A 361 24.14 8.00 8.51
CA LEU A 361 24.30 6.58 8.17
C LEU A 361 23.95 5.66 9.35
N GLY A 362 23.61 6.24 10.51
CA GLY A 362 23.35 5.55 11.76
C GLY A 362 22.01 4.81 11.78
N LYS A 363 22.01 3.58 12.31
CA LYS A 363 20.79 2.77 12.45
C LYS A 363 19.87 3.37 13.50
N ARG A 364 20.43 3.95 14.56
CA ARG A 364 19.67 4.60 15.63
C ARG A 364 18.93 5.82 15.10
N PHE A 365 19.61 6.66 14.31
CA PHE A 365 18.98 7.80 13.67
C PHE A 365 17.84 7.38 12.74
N LYS A 366 18.07 6.41 11.84
CA LYS A 366 17.03 5.88 10.94
C LYS A 366 15.80 5.43 11.72
N LYS A 367 15.97 4.64 12.78
CA LYS A 367 14.87 4.12 13.61
C LYS A 367 14.10 5.23 14.31
N ASN A 368 14.80 6.22 14.86
CA ASN A 368 14.20 7.25 15.70
C ASN A 368 13.61 8.41 14.91
N PHE A 369 14.23 8.77 13.78
CA PHE A 369 13.92 9.99 13.04
C PHE A 369 13.36 9.74 11.64
N GLU A 370 13.66 8.63 10.99
CA GLU A 370 13.14 8.32 9.65
C GLU A 370 12.63 6.87 9.56
N PRO A 371 11.70 6.44 10.43
CA PRO A 371 11.43 5.02 10.65
C PRO A 371 10.98 4.26 9.40
N HIS A 372 10.23 4.90 8.49
CA HIS A 372 9.59 4.22 7.35
C HIS A 372 10.06 4.70 5.97
N SER A 373 11.10 5.53 5.90
CA SER A 373 11.77 5.88 4.65
C SER A 373 12.64 4.74 4.11
N ALA A 374 13.14 4.86 2.88
CA ALA A 374 14.02 3.83 2.31
C ALA A 374 15.32 3.68 3.14
N PRO A 375 15.91 2.47 3.22
CA PRO A 375 17.24 2.28 3.80
C PRO A 375 18.28 3.16 3.11
N PHE A 376 19.21 3.76 3.87
CA PHE A 376 20.21 4.69 3.33
C PHE A 376 21.01 4.10 2.16
N GLY A 377 21.45 2.84 2.29
CA GLY A 377 22.16 2.14 1.22
C GLY A 377 21.35 2.00 -0.07
N GLN A 378 20.02 1.83 0.01
CA GLN A 378 19.17 1.77 -1.19
C GLN A 378 19.06 3.14 -1.85
N ARG A 379 18.94 4.23 -1.08
CA ARG A 379 18.91 5.60 -1.63
C ARG A 379 20.20 5.93 -2.38
N ILE A 380 21.34 5.66 -1.73
CA ILE A 380 22.68 5.89 -2.31
C ILE A 380 22.83 5.07 -3.58
N LYS A 381 22.46 3.78 -3.55
CA LYS A 381 22.55 2.90 -4.72
C LYS A 381 21.70 3.42 -5.89
N SER A 382 20.45 3.80 -5.66
CA SER A 382 19.60 4.31 -6.74
C SER A 382 20.08 5.64 -7.30
N LEU A 383 20.58 6.55 -6.44
CA LEU A 383 21.13 7.82 -6.92
C LEU A 383 22.40 7.60 -7.73
N LYS A 384 23.30 6.73 -7.25
CA LYS A 384 24.53 6.37 -7.96
C LYS A 384 24.22 5.76 -9.33
N PHE A 385 23.20 4.90 -9.41
CA PHE A 385 22.77 4.35 -10.69
C PHE A 385 22.37 5.44 -11.68
N LEU A 386 21.61 6.45 -11.25
CA LEU A 386 21.27 7.59 -12.12
C LEU A 386 22.50 8.40 -12.54
N HIS A 387 23.42 8.68 -11.61
CA HIS A 387 24.67 9.40 -11.89
C HIS A 387 25.54 8.66 -12.90
N ASP A 388 25.74 7.35 -12.70
CA ASP A 388 26.55 6.51 -13.59
C ASP A 388 25.95 6.41 -15.01
N ASN A 389 24.66 6.71 -15.17
CA ASN A 389 23.96 6.82 -16.46
C ASN A 389 23.85 8.28 -16.96
N GLY A 390 24.65 9.20 -16.42
CA GLY A 390 24.78 10.57 -16.91
C GLY A 390 23.69 11.54 -16.47
N MET A 391 22.83 11.17 -15.51
CA MET A 391 21.82 12.08 -14.96
C MET A 391 22.46 13.02 -13.94
N LYS A 392 21.98 14.28 -13.85
CA LYS A 392 22.45 15.22 -12.82
C LYS A 392 21.95 14.80 -11.44
N THR A 393 22.86 14.60 -10.50
CA THR A 393 22.54 14.09 -9.17
C THR A 393 23.00 14.99 -8.04
N TRP A 394 22.20 15.09 -6.99
CA TRP A 394 22.54 15.90 -5.82
C TRP A 394 22.13 15.23 -4.51
N VAL A 395 22.73 15.67 -3.41
CA VAL A 395 22.41 15.16 -2.07
C VAL A 395 22.07 16.32 -1.15
N SER A 396 20.92 16.21 -0.49
CA SER A 396 20.53 17.07 0.62
C SER A 396 20.97 16.43 1.93
N ILE A 397 21.95 17.03 2.60
CA ILE A 397 22.36 16.74 3.97
C ILE A 397 21.65 17.76 4.89
N GLU A 398 20.32 17.74 4.86
CA GLU A 398 19.48 18.61 5.67
C GLU A 398 18.22 17.85 6.13
N PRO A 399 17.85 17.90 7.42
CA PRO A 399 18.57 18.53 8.54
C PRO A 399 19.72 17.68 9.10
N TYR A 400 20.96 18.18 9.09
CA TYR A 400 22.10 17.46 9.68
C TYR A 400 22.06 17.48 11.22
N PRO A 401 22.12 16.32 11.92
CA PRO A 401 21.99 16.26 13.38
C PRO A 401 23.27 16.69 14.12
N THR A 402 23.09 17.24 15.32
CA THR A 402 24.18 17.43 16.30
C THR A 402 24.49 16.13 17.05
N PRO A 403 25.67 16.00 17.69
CA PRO A 403 26.07 14.77 18.40
C PRO A 403 25.12 14.31 19.51
N ASN A 404 24.40 15.24 20.16
CA ASN A 404 23.40 14.90 21.18
C ASN A 404 22.06 14.39 20.61
N ILE A 405 21.85 14.54 19.30
CA ILE A 405 20.71 13.96 18.56
C ILE A 405 21.09 12.61 17.96
N ASP A 406 22.28 12.55 17.38
CA ASP A 406 22.84 11.37 16.75
C ASP A 406 24.31 11.23 17.13
N ASP A 407 24.60 10.31 18.05
CA ASP A 407 25.95 9.99 18.47
C ASP A 407 26.69 9.10 17.46
N GLU A 408 25.97 8.54 16.48
CA GLU A 408 26.52 7.74 15.37
C GLU A 408 26.87 8.61 14.13
N GLN A 409 26.63 9.92 14.17
CA GLN A 409 26.87 10.81 13.03
C GLN A 409 28.37 10.89 12.68
N ASP A 410 28.67 10.83 11.39
CA ASP A 410 30.04 10.91 10.86
C ASP A 410 29.97 11.55 9.47
N LEU A 411 30.20 12.87 9.42
CA LEU A 411 30.07 13.65 8.19
C LEU A 411 31.09 13.20 7.14
N SER A 412 32.33 12.90 7.55
CA SER A 412 33.38 12.45 6.65
C SER A 412 33.00 11.15 5.95
N LYS A 413 32.56 10.13 6.71
CA LYS A 413 32.08 8.87 6.11
C LYS A 413 30.85 9.08 5.22
N LEU A 414 29.95 9.98 5.60
CA LEU A 414 28.79 10.31 4.78
C LEU A 414 29.22 10.91 3.45
N LEU A 415 30.11 11.91 3.46
CA LEU A 415 30.66 12.57 2.27
C LEU A 415 31.38 11.57 1.36
N ASP A 416 32.20 10.68 1.91
CA ASP A 416 32.87 9.62 1.14
C ASP A 416 31.86 8.69 0.44
N LYS A 417 30.73 8.38 1.07
CA LYS A 417 29.68 7.54 0.46
C LYS A 417 28.93 8.21 -0.68
N ILE A 418 28.96 9.54 -0.75
CA ILE A 418 28.26 10.33 -1.77
C ILE A 418 29.22 11.10 -2.68
N SER A 419 30.50 10.73 -2.70
CA SER A 419 31.53 11.41 -3.49
C SER A 419 31.29 11.39 -5.01
N PHE A 420 30.34 10.57 -5.47
CA PHE A 420 29.91 10.52 -6.86
C PHE A 420 28.88 11.59 -7.21
N ALA A 421 28.19 12.19 -6.23
CA ALA A 421 27.13 13.15 -6.54
C ALA A 421 27.71 14.42 -7.18
N ASP A 422 26.95 15.08 -8.04
CA ASP A 422 27.41 16.28 -8.72
C ASP A 422 27.31 17.53 -7.83
N LYS A 423 26.41 17.51 -6.83
CA LYS A 423 26.21 18.62 -5.89
C LYS A 423 25.76 18.20 -4.51
N ILE A 424 26.23 18.92 -3.49
CA ILE A 424 25.82 18.74 -2.09
C ILE A 424 25.13 20.00 -1.56
N ILE A 425 23.97 19.83 -0.91
CA ILE A 425 23.32 20.87 -0.14
C ILE A 425 23.43 20.51 1.32
N PHE A 426 23.95 21.42 2.14
CA PHE A 426 24.15 21.20 3.57
C PHE A 426 23.39 22.24 4.39
N GLY A 427 22.70 21.77 5.43
CA GLY A 427 21.94 22.63 6.31
C GLY A 427 21.77 22.07 7.71
N LYS A 428 21.75 22.96 8.70
CA LYS A 428 21.59 22.60 10.11
C LYS A 428 20.19 22.07 10.44
N MET A 429 20.09 21.29 11.52
CA MET A 429 18.81 20.83 12.05
C MET A 429 18.06 21.93 12.79
N ASN A 430 17.21 22.64 12.02
CA ASN A 430 16.29 23.65 12.52
C ASN A 430 15.06 23.02 13.21
N TYR A 431 14.40 23.81 14.07
CA TYR A 431 13.14 23.45 14.75
C TYR A 431 13.22 22.27 15.74
N ASN A 432 14.41 21.86 16.17
CA ASN A 432 14.59 20.85 17.21
C ASN A 432 15.26 21.48 18.45
N VAL A 433 14.56 21.47 19.59
CA VAL A 433 15.05 22.07 20.85
C VAL A 433 16.35 21.41 21.32
N ASN A 434 16.42 20.08 21.24
CA ASN A 434 17.60 19.34 21.67
C ASN A 434 18.82 19.70 20.82
N SER A 435 18.66 19.86 19.49
CA SER A 435 19.74 20.35 18.61
C SER A 435 20.25 21.71 19.08
N SER A 436 19.36 22.67 19.32
CA SER A 436 19.71 24.02 19.77
C SER A 436 20.37 24.09 21.15
N GLN A 437 20.16 23.09 21.99
CA GLN A 437 20.76 22.98 23.33
C GLN A 437 22.17 22.38 23.33
N PHE A 438 22.71 21.99 22.16
CA PHE A 438 24.09 21.52 22.07
C PHE A 438 25.06 22.67 22.40
N GLU A 439 25.94 22.46 23.38
CA GLU A 439 26.75 23.50 24.04
C GLU A 439 27.68 24.27 23.09
N ASN A 440 27.97 23.72 21.90
CA ASN A 440 28.76 24.36 20.83
C ASN A 440 28.06 24.28 19.46
N ASN A 441 26.74 24.48 19.43
CA ASN A 441 25.92 24.32 18.23
C ASN A 441 26.45 25.12 17.03
N LYS A 442 26.84 26.38 17.24
CA LYS A 442 27.28 27.27 16.16
C LYS A 442 28.62 26.83 15.60
N GLU A 443 29.61 26.60 16.46
CA GLU A 443 30.95 26.16 16.10
C GLU A 443 30.92 24.81 15.39
N PHE A 444 30.05 23.90 15.85
CA PHE A 444 29.83 22.61 15.20
C PHE A 444 29.36 22.74 13.76
N TYR A 445 28.32 23.54 13.50
CA TYR A 445 27.80 23.70 12.13
C TYR A 445 28.74 24.51 11.24
N GLU A 446 29.48 25.47 11.78
CA GLU A 446 30.55 26.19 11.06
C GLU A 446 31.64 25.21 10.62
N HIS A 447 32.08 24.32 11.51
CA HIS A 447 33.07 23.28 11.19
C HIS A 447 32.54 22.32 10.12
N CYS A 448 31.33 21.79 10.29
CA CYS A 448 30.71 20.88 9.32
C CYS A 448 30.55 21.53 7.95
N ALA A 449 30.09 22.79 7.89
CA ALA A 449 29.94 23.51 6.64
C ALA A 449 31.28 23.71 5.93
N ASN A 450 32.34 24.08 6.66
CA ASN A 450 33.69 24.18 6.09
C ASN A 450 34.22 22.83 5.59
N GLN A 451 33.93 21.72 6.28
CA GLN A 451 34.25 20.38 5.79
C GLN A 451 33.56 20.07 4.46
N VAL A 452 32.27 20.36 4.31
CA VAL A 452 31.53 20.17 3.04
C VAL A 452 32.12 21.04 1.93
N ILE A 453 32.42 22.32 2.23
CA ILE A 453 33.00 23.25 1.25
C ILE A 453 34.35 22.72 0.75
N SER A 454 35.26 22.33 1.65
CA SER A 454 36.57 21.81 1.28
C SER A 454 36.46 20.52 0.47
N PHE A 455 35.63 19.58 0.93
CA PHE A 455 35.39 18.31 0.23
C PHE A 455 34.92 18.53 -1.21
N CYS A 456 33.95 19.43 -1.41
CA CYS A 456 33.42 19.74 -2.74
C CYS A 456 34.44 20.48 -3.61
N LYS A 457 35.20 21.44 -3.06
CA LYS A 457 36.23 22.17 -3.83
C LYS A 457 37.35 21.25 -4.32
N GLU A 458 37.83 20.34 -3.48
CA GLU A 458 38.86 19.36 -3.85
C GLU A 458 38.43 18.43 -4.99
N ARG A 459 37.13 18.21 -5.14
CA ARG A 459 36.53 17.28 -6.12
C ARG A 459 35.80 17.97 -7.26
N ASN A 460 35.87 19.30 -7.34
CA ASN A 460 35.15 20.12 -8.33
C ASN A 460 33.63 19.85 -8.35
N MET A 461 33.04 19.62 -7.17
CA MET A 461 31.60 19.39 -6.99
C MET A 461 30.86 20.69 -6.70
N GLY A 462 29.60 20.79 -7.13
CA GLY A 462 28.73 21.86 -6.71
C GLY A 462 28.43 21.79 -5.21
N TYR A 463 28.26 22.92 -4.55
CA TYR A 463 27.76 22.94 -3.18
C TYR A 463 26.87 24.15 -2.88
N HIS A 464 26.01 23.99 -1.89
CA HIS A 464 25.25 25.09 -1.30
C HIS A 464 25.14 24.90 0.21
N ILE A 465 25.55 25.92 0.97
CA ILE A 465 25.37 25.96 2.41
C ILE A 465 24.15 26.82 2.71
N LYS A 466 23.16 26.22 3.36
CA LYS A 466 21.88 26.87 3.65
C LYS A 466 22.06 28.08 4.56
N HIS A 467 21.29 29.13 4.27
CA HIS A 467 21.28 30.35 5.06
C HIS A 467 21.07 30.08 6.55
N GLY A 468 21.90 30.70 7.40
CA GLY A 468 21.88 30.55 8.84
C GLY A 468 22.62 29.32 9.37
N THR A 469 23.27 28.54 8.50
CA THR A 469 24.15 27.42 8.91
C THR A 469 25.54 27.92 9.32
N MET A 470 26.09 28.91 8.60
CA MET A 470 27.36 29.57 8.94
C MET A 470 27.12 30.98 9.49
N ASN A 471 28.13 31.52 10.17
CA ASN A 471 28.14 32.91 10.66
C ASN A 471 28.55 33.90 9.57
N THR A 472 29.38 33.48 8.61
CA THR A 472 29.88 34.31 7.49
C THR A 472 29.23 33.94 6.17
N ASN A 473 29.12 34.89 5.22
CA ASN A 473 28.52 34.69 3.89
C ASN A 473 27.06 34.20 3.90
N ASN A 474 26.24 34.69 4.84
CA ASN A 474 24.78 34.50 4.83
C ASN A 474 24.11 35.35 3.74
N GLN A 475 24.31 35.00 2.47
CA GLN A 475 23.50 35.56 1.40
C GLN A 475 22.15 34.84 1.37
N SER A 476 21.05 35.59 1.23
CA SER A 476 19.75 34.99 0.93
C SER A 476 19.82 34.41 -0.49
N THR A 477 19.92 33.09 -0.60
CA THR A 477 19.96 32.42 -1.89
C THR A 477 18.56 32.27 -2.46
N GLU A 478 18.28 32.96 -3.57
CA GLU A 478 17.12 32.68 -4.41
C GLU A 478 17.50 31.64 -5.47
N ASN A 479 16.75 30.53 -5.52
CA ASN A 479 16.76 29.51 -6.59
C ASN A 479 18.13 28.85 -6.88
N ILE A 480 18.59 28.02 -5.94
CA ILE A 480 19.91 27.36 -5.99
C ILE A 480 20.12 26.41 -7.19
N PHE A 481 19.07 26.06 -7.93
CA PHE A 481 19.11 25.18 -9.11
C PHE A 481 18.95 25.92 -10.44
N LYS A 482 18.83 27.26 -10.43
CA LYS A 482 18.66 28.04 -11.67
C LYS A 482 19.91 28.05 -12.55
N LYS A 483 21.10 28.01 -11.95
CA LYS A 483 22.40 28.16 -12.64
C LYS A 483 23.15 26.84 -12.87
N TRP A 484 22.48 25.69 -12.72
CA TRP A 484 23.12 24.39 -12.69
C TRP A 484 22.86 23.53 -13.93
#